data_AF-A0A4Q6BML2-F1
#
_entry.id   AF-A0A4Q6BML2-F1
#
_cell.length_a   1.000
_cell.length_b   1.000
_cell.length_c   1.000
_cell.angle_alpha   90.00
_cell.angle_beta   90.00
_cell.angle_gamma   90.00
#
_symmetry.space_group_name_H-M   'P 1'
#
loop_
_entity.id
_entity.type
_entity.pdbx_description
1 polymer ?
#
loop_
_entity_poly.entity_id
_entity_poly.type
_entity_poly.pdbx_seq_one_letter_code
_entity_poly.pdbx_strand_id
1 'polypeptide(L)' 'MAVTKENKAIIIKQFKRKDLDTGSSEVQIALLTAKINELTGHF' A
#
# COMPACT_ATOMS: atom_id res chain seq x y z
N MET A 1 -6.75 -12.08 -0.55
CA MET A 1 -6.42 -12.42 -1.96
C MET A 1 -5.58 -11.26 -2.47
N ALA A 2 -4.33 -11.45 -2.91
CA ALA A 2 -3.33 -10.38 -3.09
C ALA A 2 -3.89 -9.01 -3.53
N VAL A 3 -3.60 -7.97 -2.72
CA VAL A 3 -3.81 -6.54 -3.03
C VAL A 3 -3.79 -6.29 -4.54
N THR A 4 -4.93 -5.91 -5.10
CA THR A 4 -5.07 -5.64 -6.53
C THR A 4 -4.06 -4.57 -6.96
N LYS A 5 -3.53 -4.68 -8.19
CA LYS A 5 -2.54 -3.73 -8.72
C LYS A 5 -3.03 -2.28 -8.65
N GLU A 6 -4.33 -2.06 -8.77
CA GLU A 6 -4.97 -0.75 -8.63
C GLU A 6 -4.88 -0.19 -7.21
N ASN A 7 -5.23 -0.98 -6.19
CA ASN A 7 -5.13 -0.55 -4.79
C ASN A 7 -3.69 -0.20 -4.40
N LYS A 8 -2.72 -0.99 -4.88
CA LYS A 8 -1.30 -0.71 -4.68
C LYS A 8 -0.88 0.62 -5.32
N ALA A 9 -1.33 0.90 -6.54
CA ALA A 9 -1.00 2.15 -7.23
C ALA A 9 -1.63 3.38 -6.55
N ILE A 10 -2.85 3.24 -6.02
CA ILE A 10 -3.54 4.30 -5.25
C ILE A 10 -2.76 4.63 -3.97
N ILE A 11 -2.39 3.60 -3.20
CA ILE A 11 -1.62 3.78 -1.94
C ILE A 11 -0.28 4.45 -2.23
N ILE A 12 0.47 3.99 -3.25
CA ILE A 12 1.74 4.62 -3.61
C ILE A 12 1.52 6.10 -3.98
N LYS A 13 0.49 6.43 -4.77
CA LYS A 13 0.20 7.83 -5.11
C LYS A 13 -0.14 8.71 -3.92
N GLN A 14 -0.81 8.17 -2.90
CA GLN A 14 -1.18 8.92 -1.69
C GLN A 14 0.01 9.17 -0.75
N PHE A 15 0.92 8.21 -0.63
CA PHE A 15 1.98 8.25 0.39
C PHE A 15 3.38 8.54 -0.17
N LYS A 16 3.55 8.61 -1.50
CA LYS A 16 4.83 8.96 -2.13
C LYS A 16 5.26 10.38 -1.74
N ARG A 17 6.54 10.55 -1.42
CA ARG A 17 7.13 11.88 -1.16
C ARG A 17 7.58 12.62 -2.41
N LYS A 18 7.89 11.86 -3.47
CA LYS A 18 8.32 12.34 -4.79
C LYS A 18 7.76 11.42 -5.86
N ASP A 19 7.74 11.85 -7.12
CA ASP A 19 7.01 11.15 -8.18
C ASP A 19 7.39 9.68 -8.39
N LEU A 20 8.64 9.32 -8.13
CA LEU A 20 9.17 7.96 -8.28
C LEU A 20 9.42 7.27 -6.92
N ASP A 21 8.85 7.78 -5.84
CA ASP A 21 8.99 7.18 -4.52
C ASP A 21 8.05 6.00 -4.33
N THR A 22 8.60 4.82 -4.52
CA THR A 22 7.92 3.53 -4.30
C THR A 22 8.48 2.77 -3.10
N GLY A 23 9.47 3.33 -2.40
CA GLY A 23 10.32 2.61 -1.45
C GLY A 23 10.48 3.28 -0.08
N SER A 24 9.97 4.49 0.10
CA SER A 24 10.01 5.17 1.39
C SER A 24 9.28 4.39 2.48
N SER A 25 9.68 4.65 3.72
CA SER A 25 9.08 4.06 4.91
C SER A 25 7.57 4.29 4.95
N GLU A 26 7.10 5.49 4.59
CA GLU A 26 5.68 5.83 4.56
C GLU A 26 4.90 4.98 3.55
N VAL A 27 5.42 4.85 2.32
CA VAL A 27 4.80 4.03 1.28
C VAL A 27 4.78 2.55 1.69
N GLN A 28 5.89 2.04 2.23
CA GLN A 28 5.97 0.64 2.65
C GLN A 28 5.06 0.33 3.84
N ILE A 29 4.98 1.22 4.84
CA ILE A 29 4.06 1.10 5.97
C ILE A 29 2.62 1.07 5.46
N ALA A 30 2.22 2.00 4.58
CA ALA A 30 0.87 2.05 4.05
C ALA A 30 0.49 0.78 3.26
N LEU A 31 1.42 0.22 2.48
CA LEU A 31 1.23 -1.04 1.77
C LEU A 31 1.05 -2.24 2.72
N LEU A 32 1.87 -2.32 3.77
CA LEU A 32 1.78 -3.38 4.77
C LEU A 32 0.49 -3.27 5.59
N THR A 33 0.10 -2.07 6.00
CA THR A 33 -1.16 -1.81 6.70
C THR A 33 -2.37 -2.23 5.87
N ALA A 34 -2.41 -1.86 4.58
CA ALA A 34 -3.48 -2.27 3.69
C ALA A 34 -3.58 -3.80 3.58
N LYS A 35 -2.43 -4.48 3.48
CA LYS A 35 -2.37 -5.94 3.43
C LYS A 35 -2.83 -6.60 4.74
N ILE A 36 -2.47 -6.03 5.89
CA ILE A 36 -2.94 -6.50 7.20
C ILE A 36 -4.47 -6.36 7.30
N ASN A 37 -5.01 -5.19 6.96
CA ASN A 37 -6.46 -4.96 7.01
C ASN A 37 -7.25 -5.91 6.10
N GLU A 38 -6.74 -6.17 4.89
CA GLU A 38 -7.33 -7.16 3.98
C GLU A 38 -7.34 -8.56 4.61
N LEU A 39 -6.22 -8.98 5.21
CA LEU A 39 -6.13 -10.29 5.87
C LEU A 39 -7.02 -10.38 7.10
N THR A 40 -7.09 -9.33 7.93
CA THR A 40 -7.93 -9.30 9.12
C THR A 40 -9.42 -9.36 8.76
N GLY A 41 -9.87 -8.69 7.70
CA GLY A 41 -11.26 -8.75 7.26
C GLY A 41 -11.67 -10.06 6.59
N HIS A 42 -10.72 -10.95 6.31
CA HIS A 42 -10.97 -12.29 5.78
C HIS A 42 -11.26 -13.34 6.87
N PHE A 43 -10.90 -13.07 8.13
CA PHE A 43 -11.13 -13.94 9.28
C PHE A 43 -12.33 -13.46 10.10
#